data_AF-A0A2R8MTN0-F1
#
_entry.id   AF-A0A2R8MTN0-F1
#
_cell.length_a   1.000
_cell.length_b   1.000
_cell.length_c   1.000
_cell.angle_alpha   90.00
_cell.angle_beta   90.00
_cell.angle_gamma   90.00
#
_symmetry.space_group_name_H-M   'P 1'
#
loop_
_entity.id
_entity.type
_entity.pdbx_description
1 polymer ?
#
loop_
_entity_poly.entity_id
_entity_poly.type
_entity_poly.pdbx_seq_one_letter_code
_entity_poly.pdbx_strand_id
1 'polypeptide(L)'
;MKVKMLSRNPDNYVRETKFDLQRVPRNYDPALHPFEVPREYVRALNATKLERVFAKPFLASLDGHRDGVNCLAKHPKNLATVLSGACDGEVRIWNLTQRKCIRTIQAHEGFVRGICTRFCGTSFFTVGDDKTVKQWKMDGPGYGEEEEPLHTILGKTVYTGIDHHWKEAVFATCGQQVDIWDEQRTNPICSMTWGFDSISSVKFNPIEVIFFYVFLVIS
;
A
#
# COMPACT_ATOMS: atom_id res chain seq x y z
N MET A 1 -4.83 49.53 61.16
CA MET A 1 -3.96 49.09 60.05
C MET A 1 -4.15 47.59 59.87
N LYS A 2 -4.59 47.11 58.70
CA LYS A 2 -4.73 45.66 58.43
C LYS A 2 -3.51 45.20 57.65
N VAL A 3 -2.67 44.38 58.27
CA VAL A 3 -1.50 43.77 57.62
C VAL A 3 -1.88 42.35 57.18
N LYS A 4 -1.64 42.01 55.91
CA LYS A 4 -1.74 40.65 55.38
C LYS A 4 -0.40 40.27 54.77
N MET A 5 0.05 39.05 55.03
CA MET A 5 1.30 38.48 54.52
C MET A 5 1.00 37.19 53.75
N LEU A 6 1.85 36.85 52.78
CA LEU A 6 1.73 35.60 52.04
C LEU A 6 2.06 34.41 52.96
N SER A 7 1.09 33.53 53.21
CA SER A 7 1.29 32.25 53.90
C SER A 7 1.21 31.10 52.91
N ARG A 8 2.19 30.19 52.97
CA ARG A 8 2.23 28.97 52.14
C ARG A 8 2.06 27.76 53.07
N ASN A 9 0.93 27.06 52.97
CA ASN A 9 0.71 25.81 53.73
C ASN A 9 1.41 24.64 53.01
N PRO A 10 2.36 23.91 53.65
CA PRO A 10 3.05 22.76 53.04
C PRO A 10 2.09 21.68 52.51
N ASP A 11 0.94 21.46 53.14
CA ASP A 11 -0.05 20.45 52.71
C ASP A 11 -0.58 20.70 51.29
N ASN A 12 -0.53 21.94 50.81
CA ASN A 12 -0.97 22.30 49.47
C ASN A 12 0.06 21.95 48.38
N TYR A 13 1.34 21.76 48.75
CA TYR A 13 2.45 21.58 47.83
C TYR A 13 3.12 20.20 47.95
N VAL A 14 2.98 19.54 49.10
CA VAL A 14 3.54 18.22 49.38
C VAL A 14 2.48 17.15 49.12
N ARG A 15 2.93 15.97 48.68
CA ARG A 15 2.07 14.79 48.52
C ARG A 15 1.64 14.26 49.89
N GLU A 16 0.37 13.86 50.00
CA GLU A 16 -0.19 13.30 51.24
C GLU A 16 0.24 11.84 51.41
N THR A 17 0.27 11.05 50.31
CA THR A 17 0.79 9.68 50.30
C THR A 17 1.93 9.48 49.30
N LYS A 18 2.67 8.37 49.40
CA LYS A 18 3.80 8.06 48.51
C LYS A 18 3.38 7.80 47.06
N PHE A 19 2.15 7.36 46.85
CA PHE A 19 1.59 7.03 45.53
C PHE A 19 0.95 8.23 44.85
N ASP A 20 0.73 9.33 45.59
CA ASP A 20 0.17 10.55 45.02
C ASP A 20 1.19 11.30 44.16
N LEU A 21 0.67 11.89 43.08
CA LEU A 21 1.43 12.76 42.20
C LEU A 21 1.82 14.05 42.92
N GLN A 22 3.03 14.53 42.66
CA GLN A 22 3.47 15.80 43.19
C GLN A 22 2.66 16.95 42.57
N ARG A 23 2.07 17.80 43.41
CA ARG A 23 1.34 18.99 42.98
C ARG A 23 2.33 20.05 42.50
N VAL A 24 2.24 20.45 41.23
CA VAL A 24 3.07 21.50 40.63
C VAL A 24 2.20 22.71 40.29
N PRO A 25 2.18 23.77 41.13
CA PRO A 25 1.44 24.98 40.82
C PRO A 25 2.10 25.70 39.64
N ARG A 26 1.28 26.18 38.69
CA ARG A 26 1.75 26.90 37.50
C ARG A 26 1.23 28.33 37.54
N ASN A 27 2.12 29.29 37.36
CA ASN A 27 1.76 30.67 37.06
C ASN A 27 2.13 30.94 35.59
N TYR A 28 1.23 31.54 34.82
CA TYR A 28 1.39 31.81 33.39
C TYR A 28 1.79 33.26 33.07
N ASP A 29 2.06 34.08 34.09
CA ASP A 29 2.51 35.46 33.89
C ASP A 29 3.78 35.50 32.99
N PRO A 30 3.76 36.24 31.85
CA PRO A 30 4.91 36.31 30.93
C PRO A 30 6.19 36.84 31.58
N ALA A 31 6.05 37.70 32.60
CA ALA A 31 7.17 38.22 33.38
C ALA A 31 7.95 37.12 34.13
N LEU A 32 7.29 36.02 34.51
CA LEU A 32 7.94 34.86 35.15
C LEU A 32 8.56 33.89 34.13
N HIS A 33 8.20 34.00 32.84
CA HIS A 33 8.68 33.15 31.76
C HIS A 33 9.36 33.95 30.64
N PRO A 34 10.51 34.61 30.91
CA PRO A 34 11.22 35.35 29.88
C PRO A 34 11.77 34.42 28.78
N PHE A 35 12.03 35.01 27.61
CA PHE A 35 12.61 34.36 26.42
C PHE A 35 11.72 33.27 25.80
N GLU A 36 10.46 33.57 25.52
CA GLU A 36 9.56 32.64 24.82
C GLU A 36 10.13 32.23 23.44
N VAL A 37 10.49 33.20 22.60
CA VAL A 37 10.93 32.95 21.21
C VAL A 37 12.26 32.17 21.16
N PRO A 38 13.32 32.52 21.90
CA PRO A 38 14.55 31.72 21.89
C PRO A 38 14.36 30.30 22.45
N ARG A 39 13.49 30.14 23.45
CA ARG A 39 13.19 28.82 24.04
C ARG A 39 12.47 27.93 23.04
N GLU A 40 11.51 28.48 22.31
CA GLU A 40 10.80 27.76 21.24
C GLU A 40 11.71 27.45 20.06
N TYR A 41 12.56 28.39 19.65
CA TYR A 41 13.55 28.16 18.61
C TYR A 41 14.48 26.98 18.94
N VAL A 42 15.04 26.94 20.16
CA VAL A 42 15.90 25.83 20.60
C VAL A 42 15.12 24.52 20.66
N ARG A 43 13.85 24.54 21.08
CA ARG A 43 12.98 23.35 21.05
C ARG A 43 12.75 22.84 19.63
N ALA A 44 12.47 23.73 18.68
CA ALA A 44 12.29 23.38 17.27
C ALA A 44 13.59 22.85 16.64
N LEU A 45 14.72 23.48 16.94
CA LEU A 45 16.04 23.03 16.49
C LEU A 45 16.37 21.64 17.06
N ASN A 46 16.06 21.40 18.34
CA ASN A 46 16.24 20.09 18.93
C ASN A 46 15.28 19.05 18.35
N ALA A 47 14.02 19.41 18.08
CA ALA A 47 13.04 18.52 17.46
C ALA A 47 13.49 18.05 16.07
N THR A 48 13.95 18.97 15.22
CA THR A 48 14.47 18.64 13.88
C THR A 48 15.76 17.81 13.94
N LYS A 49 16.65 18.07 14.91
CA LYS A 49 17.82 17.22 15.16
C LYS A 49 17.42 15.81 15.60
N LEU A 50 16.46 15.69 16.52
CA LEU A 50 15.95 14.41 16.98
C LEU A 50 15.26 13.63 15.86
N GLU A 51 14.45 14.28 15.02
CA GLU A 51 13.83 13.68 13.85
C GLU A 51 14.88 13.03 12.93
N ARG A 52 15.97 13.75 12.64
CA ARG A 52 17.09 13.20 11.85
C ARG A 52 17.81 12.04 12.53
N VAL A 53 17.99 12.10 13.84
CA VAL A 53 18.61 11.00 14.62
C VAL A 53 17.71 9.76 14.64
N PHE A 54 16.39 9.95 14.68
CA PHE A 54 15.40 8.87 14.69
C PHE A 54 14.93 8.44 13.30
N ALA A 55 15.44 9.05 12.22
CA ALA A 55 15.14 8.67 10.86
C ALA A 55 15.75 7.30 10.52
N LYS A 56 15.00 6.23 10.83
CA LYS A 56 15.31 4.84 10.49
C LYS A 56 14.19 4.32 9.59
N PRO A 57 14.18 4.70 8.29
CA PRO A 57 13.04 4.42 7.40
C PRO A 57 12.89 2.95 7.03
N PHE A 58 13.98 2.19 7.07
CA PHE A 58 13.96 0.76 6.79
C PHE A 58 13.39 -0.02 7.99
N LEU A 59 12.25 -0.68 7.77
CA LEU A 59 11.59 -1.48 8.79
C LEU A 59 11.93 -2.98 8.66
N ALA A 60 11.78 -3.54 7.46
CA ALA A 60 12.00 -4.96 7.18
C ALA A 60 12.12 -5.23 5.68
N SER A 61 12.72 -6.38 5.32
CA SER A 61 12.64 -7.01 4.00
C SER A 61 11.72 -8.24 4.06
N LEU A 62 11.14 -8.58 2.91
CA LEU A 62 10.36 -9.80 2.71
C LEU A 62 11.11 -10.66 1.69
N ASP A 63 11.92 -11.58 2.19
CA ASP A 63 12.80 -12.39 1.35
C ASP A 63 12.08 -13.66 0.89
N GLY A 64 12.30 -14.05 -0.37
CA GLY A 64 11.90 -15.37 -0.82
C GLY A 64 11.80 -15.56 -2.34
N HIS A 65 11.53 -14.52 -3.11
CA HIS A 65 11.55 -14.61 -4.58
C HIS A 65 12.94 -15.00 -5.07
N ARG A 66 13.01 -15.81 -6.14
CA ARG A 66 14.27 -16.31 -6.69
C ARG A 66 14.92 -15.26 -7.60
N ASP A 67 14.12 -14.54 -8.37
CA ASP A 67 14.52 -13.44 -9.24
C ASP A 67 13.84 -12.11 -8.83
N GLY A 68 14.14 -11.04 -9.57
CA GLY A 68 13.66 -9.68 -9.32
C GLY A 68 12.13 -9.58 -9.30
N VAL A 69 11.63 -8.82 -8.32
CA VAL A 69 10.20 -8.48 -8.24
C VAL A 69 9.89 -7.36 -9.23
N ASN A 70 9.06 -7.67 -10.22
CA ASN A 70 8.69 -6.73 -11.27
C ASN A 70 7.37 -5.99 -10.96
N CYS A 71 6.45 -6.65 -10.26
CA CYS A 71 5.13 -6.08 -9.96
C CYS A 71 4.67 -6.35 -8.53
N LEU A 72 3.85 -5.44 -8.01
CA LEU A 72 3.28 -5.49 -6.66
C LEU A 72 1.83 -5.02 -6.70
N ALA A 73 0.96 -5.67 -5.93
CA ALA A 73 -0.41 -5.23 -5.73
C ALA A 73 -0.82 -5.35 -4.26
N LYS A 74 -1.64 -4.42 -3.79
CA LYS A 74 -2.19 -4.46 -2.43
C LYS A 74 -3.62 -4.95 -2.48
N HIS A 75 -4.04 -5.66 -1.45
CA HIS A 75 -5.44 -6.03 -1.32
C HIS A 75 -6.28 -4.77 -0.98
N PRO A 76 -7.43 -4.54 -1.64
CA PRO A 76 -8.18 -3.29 -1.49
C PRO A 76 -8.83 -3.14 -0.11
N LYS A 77 -9.29 -4.24 0.48
CA LYS A 77 -9.97 -4.24 1.80
C LYS A 77 -9.10 -4.67 2.98
N ASN A 78 -7.97 -5.35 2.73
CA ASN A 78 -7.18 -5.97 3.78
C ASN A 78 -5.80 -5.35 3.77
N LEU A 79 -5.49 -4.58 4.81
CA LEU A 79 -4.23 -3.83 4.89
C LEU A 79 -3.01 -4.74 5.02
N ALA A 80 -3.19 -5.94 5.56
CA ALA A 80 -2.09 -6.86 5.85
C ALA A 80 -1.65 -7.67 4.62
N THR A 81 -2.48 -7.78 3.59
CA THR A 81 -2.23 -8.69 2.45
C THR A 81 -1.65 -7.95 1.26
N VAL A 82 -0.48 -8.42 0.81
CA VAL A 82 0.22 -7.89 -0.37
C VAL A 82 0.57 -9.02 -1.33
N LEU A 83 0.43 -8.74 -2.61
CA LEU A 83 0.84 -9.62 -3.71
C LEU A 83 2.11 -9.07 -4.36
N SER A 84 2.95 -9.97 -4.82
CA SER A 84 4.18 -9.65 -5.55
C SER A 84 4.41 -10.68 -6.64
N GLY A 85 4.83 -10.23 -7.82
CA GLY A 85 5.17 -11.08 -8.95
C GLY A 85 6.61 -10.89 -9.34
N ALA A 86 7.31 -12.00 -9.51
CA ALA A 86 8.70 -12.04 -9.94
C ALA A 86 8.84 -12.28 -11.44
N CYS A 87 10.05 -12.09 -11.95
CA CYS A 87 10.43 -12.47 -13.29
C CYS A 87 10.39 -14.00 -13.49
N ASP A 88 10.51 -14.83 -12.45
CA ASP A 88 10.40 -16.30 -12.58
C ASP A 88 8.99 -16.83 -12.90
N GLY A 89 7.99 -15.96 -13.00
CA GLY A 89 6.58 -16.37 -13.13
C GLY A 89 5.89 -16.72 -11.81
N GLU A 90 6.64 -16.72 -10.70
CA GLU A 90 6.11 -16.90 -9.35
C GLU A 90 5.36 -15.65 -8.87
N VAL A 91 4.16 -15.87 -8.34
CA VAL A 91 3.37 -14.87 -7.62
C VAL A 91 3.29 -15.29 -6.16
N ARG A 92 3.65 -14.39 -5.26
CA ARG A 92 3.63 -14.62 -3.81
C ARG A 92 2.68 -13.70 -3.11
N ILE A 93 1.98 -14.28 -2.14
CA ILE A 93 1.06 -13.59 -1.24
C ILE A 93 1.70 -13.48 0.13
N TRP A 94 1.75 -12.26 0.65
CA TRP A 94 2.43 -11.91 1.89
C TRP A 94 1.44 -11.46 2.95
N ASN A 95 1.71 -11.88 4.20
CA ASN A 95 1.12 -11.27 5.38
C ASN A 95 2.11 -10.28 5.97
N LEU A 96 1.81 -8.98 5.89
CA LEU A 96 2.65 -7.92 6.44
C LEU A 96 2.76 -7.95 7.97
N THR A 97 1.72 -8.42 8.68
CA THR A 97 1.74 -8.47 10.16
C THR A 97 2.74 -9.48 10.67
N GLN A 98 2.78 -10.65 10.04
CA GLN A 98 3.70 -11.74 10.39
C GLN A 98 5.02 -11.69 9.62
N ARG A 99 5.09 -10.88 8.55
CA ARG A 99 6.22 -10.78 7.60
C ARG A 99 6.58 -12.14 6.99
N LYS A 100 5.56 -12.94 6.69
CA LYS A 100 5.72 -14.28 6.12
C LYS A 100 4.98 -14.39 4.80
N CYS A 101 5.54 -15.18 3.90
CA CYS A 101 4.83 -15.63 2.72
C CYS A 101 3.75 -16.62 3.16
N ILE A 102 2.51 -16.33 2.78
CA ILE A 102 1.36 -17.20 3.05
C ILE A 102 1.25 -18.25 1.95
N ARG A 103 1.41 -17.82 0.69
CA ARG A 103 1.19 -18.65 -0.50
C ARG A 103 2.15 -18.27 -1.64
N THR A 104 2.55 -19.28 -2.39
CA THR A 104 3.43 -19.18 -3.57
C THR A 104 2.75 -19.90 -4.73
N ILE A 105 2.48 -19.19 -5.81
CA ILE A 105 1.72 -19.67 -6.97
C ILE A 105 2.62 -19.56 -8.19
N GLN A 106 2.82 -20.66 -8.94
CA GLN A 106 3.46 -20.61 -10.25
C GLN A 106 2.43 -20.15 -11.28
N ALA A 107 2.33 -18.84 -11.49
CA ALA A 107 1.25 -18.29 -12.32
C ALA A 107 1.57 -18.39 -13.81
N HIS A 108 2.82 -18.12 -14.21
CA HIS A 108 3.24 -18.07 -15.61
C HIS A 108 4.57 -18.82 -15.79
N GLU A 109 4.88 -19.23 -17.02
CA GLU A 109 6.20 -19.81 -17.35
C GLU A 109 7.28 -18.74 -17.58
N GLY A 110 6.87 -17.49 -17.77
CA GLY A 110 7.74 -16.34 -17.96
C GLY A 110 7.40 -15.18 -17.03
N PHE A 111 7.81 -13.97 -17.41
CA PHE A 111 7.77 -12.81 -16.51
C PHE A 111 6.34 -12.43 -16.16
N VAL A 112 6.07 -12.19 -14.86
CA VAL A 112 4.82 -11.56 -14.44
C VAL A 112 4.94 -10.05 -14.67
N ARG A 113 4.24 -9.57 -15.70
CA ARG A 113 4.26 -8.16 -16.11
C ARG A 113 3.34 -7.32 -15.24
N GLY A 114 2.19 -7.87 -14.86
CA GLY A 114 1.19 -7.14 -14.10
C GLY A 114 0.42 -8.02 -13.15
N ILE A 115 0.08 -7.45 -11.99
CA ILE A 115 -0.84 -8.03 -11.02
C ILE A 115 -1.87 -6.96 -10.66
N CYS A 116 -3.13 -7.34 -10.60
CA CYS A 116 -4.18 -6.48 -10.06
C CYS A 116 -5.15 -7.27 -9.19
N THR A 117 -5.67 -6.64 -8.15
CA THR A 117 -6.67 -7.23 -7.26
C THR A 117 -8.06 -6.76 -7.65
N ARG A 118 -9.04 -7.68 -7.63
CA ARG A 118 -10.44 -7.32 -7.81
C ARG A 118 -10.92 -6.41 -6.66
N PHE A 119 -11.78 -5.43 -6.96
CA PHE A 119 -12.31 -4.47 -5.96
C PHE A 119 -12.92 -5.14 -4.72
N CYS A 120 -13.57 -6.30 -4.88
CA CYS A 120 -14.20 -7.00 -3.77
C CYS A 120 -13.17 -7.72 -2.87
N GLY A 121 -11.95 -7.98 -3.37
CA GLY A 121 -10.88 -8.69 -2.66
C GLY A 121 -10.96 -10.21 -2.72
N THR A 122 -11.88 -10.81 -3.49
CA THR A 122 -12.03 -12.28 -3.53
C THR A 122 -11.10 -12.95 -4.54
N SER A 123 -10.63 -12.20 -5.53
CA SER A 123 -9.77 -12.70 -6.61
C SER A 123 -8.73 -11.66 -7.02
N PHE A 124 -7.73 -12.12 -7.75
CA PHE A 124 -6.73 -11.28 -8.40
C PHE A 124 -6.44 -11.79 -9.81
N PHE A 125 -5.90 -10.90 -10.63
CA PHE A 125 -5.51 -11.15 -12.00
C PHE A 125 -4.01 -11.03 -12.13
N THR A 126 -3.43 -11.93 -12.92
CA THR A 126 -2.02 -11.94 -13.27
C THR A 126 -1.89 -11.93 -14.79
N VAL A 127 -0.86 -11.25 -15.26
CA VAL A 127 -0.55 -11.11 -16.67
C VAL A 127 0.92 -11.38 -16.88
N GLY A 128 1.24 -12.20 -17.88
CA GLY A 128 2.61 -12.57 -18.18
C GLY A 128 2.97 -12.59 -19.66
N ASP A 129 4.25 -12.89 -19.91
CA ASP A 129 4.84 -12.99 -21.25
C ASP A 129 4.28 -14.17 -22.08
N ASP A 130 3.61 -15.12 -21.43
CA ASP A 130 2.88 -16.22 -22.07
C ASP A 130 1.59 -15.77 -22.79
N LYS A 131 1.33 -14.45 -22.84
CA LYS A 131 0.14 -13.83 -23.45
C LYS A 131 -1.16 -14.26 -22.78
N THR A 132 -1.10 -14.77 -21.55
CA THR A 132 -2.28 -15.16 -20.79
C THR A 132 -2.61 -14.15 -19.71
N VAL A 133 -3.91 -13.95 -19.51
CA VAL A 133 -4.45 -13.31 -18.30
C VAL A 133 -5.07 -14.42 -17.47
N LYS A 134 -4.56 -14.65 -16.26
CA LYS A 134 -5.08 -15.67 -15.36
C LYS A 134 -5.76 -15.01 -14.17
N GLN A 135 -6.94 -15.50 -13.83
CA GLN A 135 -7.70 -15.12 -12.64
C GLN A 135 -7.50 -16.17 -11.55
N TRP A 136 -7.14 -15.71 -10.36
CA TRP A 136 -6.85 -16.54 -9.21
C TRP A 136 -7.73 -16.18 -8.03
N LYS A 137 -8.06 -17.16 -7.20
CA LYS A 137 -8.77 -16.92 -5.94
C LYS A 137 -7.81 -16.42 -4.87
N MET A 138 -8.26 -15.45 -4.07
CA MET A 138 -7.48 -14.91 -2.94
C MET A 138 -7.44 -15.85 -1.73
N ASP A 139 -8.44 -16.70 -1.58
CA ASP A 139 -8.43 -17.76 -0.57
C ASP A 139 -7.49 -18.88 -1.02
N GLY A 140 -6.80 -19.50 -0.05
CA GLY A 140 -6.01 -20.70 -0.29
C GLY A 140 -6.87 -21.87 -0.76
N PRO A 141 -6.31 -22.81 -1.54
CA PRO A 141 -6.97 -24.06 -1.86
C PRO A 141 -7.31 -24.82 -0.58
N GLY A 142 -8.33 -25.67 -0.64
CA GLY A 142 -8.54 -26.68 0.38
C GLY A 142 -7.30 -27.58 0.48
N TYR A 143 -7.05 -28.17 1.64
CA TYR A 143 -5.88 -29.02 1.87
C TYR A 143 -5.83 -30.15 0.82
N GLY A 144 -4.86 -30.11 -0.10
CA GLY A 144 -4.61 -31.16 -1.10
C GLY A 144 -5.10 -30.90 -2.53
N GLU A 145 -5.62 -29.72 -2.86
CA GLU A 145 -5.96 -29.35 -4.23
C GLU A 145 -4.79 -28.66 -4.95
N GLU A 146 -4.57 -28.99 -6.23
CA GLU A 146 -3.66 -28.25 -7.09
C GLU A 146 -4.23 -26.85 -7.36
N GLU A 147 -3.40 -25.80 -7.25
CA GLU A 147 -3.85 -24.43 -7.50
C GLU A 147 -4.01 -24.19 -9.00
N GLU A 148 -5.23 -24.33 -9.48
CA GLU A 148 -5.60 -23.98 -10.85
C GLU A 148 -6.17 -22.54 -10.92
N PRO A 149 -5.92 -21.82 -12.03
CA PRO A 149 -6.57 -20.54 -12.25
C PRO A 149 -8.08 -20.73 -12.46
N LEU A 150 -8.89 -19.87 -11.85
CA LEU A 150 -10.35 -19.86 -12.03
C LEU A 150 -10.74 -19.62 -13.49
N HIS A 151 -10.02 -18.72 -14.14
CA HIS A 151 -10.23 -18.37 -15.53
C HIS A 151 -8.91 -18.05 -16.20
N THR A 152 -8.74 -18.49 -17.43
CA THR A 152 -7.55 -18.20 -18.25
C THR A 152 -8.02 -17.62 -19.57
N ILE A 153 -7.63 -16.38 -19.85
CA ILE A 153 -7.90 -15.69 -21.10
C ILE A 153 -6.61 -15.68 -21.91
N LEU A 154 -6.68 -16.20 -23.14
CA LEU A 154 -5.56 -16.20 -24.08
C LEU A 154 -5.64 -14.95 -24.96
N GLY A 155 -4.64 -14.08 -24.82
CA GLY A 155 -4.45 -12.90 -25.65
C GLY A 155 -3.75 -13.23 -26.96
N LYS A 156 -4.00 -12.40 -27.98
CA LYS A 156 -3.27 -12.47 -29.26
C LYS A 156 -1.87 -11.87 -29.14
N THR A 157 -1.72 -10.86 -28.29
CA THR A 157 -0.50 -10.08 -28.08
C THR A 157 -0.03 -10.22 -26.64
N VAL A 158 1.22 -9.79 -26.38
CA VAL A 158 1.76 -9.73 -25.02
C VAL A 158 1.15 -8.51 -24.33
N TYR A 159 0.72 -8.72 -23.09
CA TYR A 159 0.19 -7.67 -22.25
C TYR A 159 1.29 -7.17 -21.31
N THR A 160 1.47 -5.85 -21.27
CA THR A 160 2.47 -5.13 -20.47
C THR A 160 1.95 -4.74 -19.10
N GLY A 161 0.63 -4.62 -18.94
CA GLY A 161 0.03 -4.20 -17.68
C GLY A 161 -1.45 -4.54 -17.58
N ILE A 162 -1.96 -4.51 -16.35
CA ILE A 162 -3.36 -4.73 -16.03
C ILE A 162 -3.79 -3.83 -14.88
N ASP A 163 -5.05 -3.39 -14.91
CA ASP A 163 -5.69 -2.75 -13.78
C ASP A 163 -7.18 -3.06 -13.72
N HIS A 164 -7.74 -3.00 -12.52
CA HIS A 164 -9.14 -3.33 -12.26
C HIS A 164 -9.88 -2.07 -11.85
N HIS A 165 -11.11 -1.94 -12.32
CA HIS A 165 -11.98 -0.84 -11.95
C HIS A 165 -12.40 -0.94 -10.47
N TRP A 166 -12.61 0.19 -9.79
CA TRP A 166 -12.79 0.19 -8.32
C TRP A 166 -14.19 -0.22 -7.85
N LYS A 167 -15.19 -0.29 -8.72
CA LYS A 167 -16.60 -0.57 -8.36
C LYS A 167 -17.22 -1.72 -9.15
N GLU A 168 -17.12 -1.62 -10.47
CA GLU A 168 -17.63 -2.61 -11.42
C GLU A 168 -16.62 -3.75 -11.68
N ALA A 169 -17.12 -4.88 -12.19
CA ALA A 169 -16.35 -6.06 -12.56
C ALA A 169 -15.67 -5.92 -13.94
N VAL A 170 -15.07 -4.76 -14.18
CA VAL A 170 -14.39 -4.42 -15.42
C VAL A 170 -12.91 -4.28 -15.13
N PHE A 171 -12.08 -4.81 -16.02
CA PHE A 171 -10.63 -4.61 -15.95
C PHE A 171 -10.09 -4.21 -17.32
N ALA A 172 -8.98 -3.48 -17.32
CA ALA A 172 -8.30 -3.03 -18.51
C ALA A 172 -6.94 -3.70 -18.59
N THR A 173 -6.62 -4.25 -19.75
CA THR A 173 -5.31 -4.76 -20.07
C THR A 173 -4.63 -3.84 -21.06
N CYS A 174 -3.31 -3.81 -20.98
CA CYS A 174 -2.45 -2.95 -21.74
C CYS A 174 -1.44 -3.77 -22.50
N GLY A 175 -1.12 -3.39 -23.74
CA GLY A 175 -0.10 -4.03 -24.57
C GLY A 175 0.11 -3.19 -25.82
N GLN A 176 -0.08 -3.78 -27.00
CA GLN A 176 -0.13 -3.02 -28.25
C GLN A 176 -1.37 -2.11 -28.35
N GLN A 177 -2.45 -2.50 -27.68
CA GLN A 177 -3.70 -1.74 -27.57
C GLN A 177 -4.22 -1.83 -26.13
N VAL A 178 -5.15 -0.95 -25.76
CA VAL A 178 -5.88 -1.09 -24.50
C VAL A 178 -7.14 -1.89 -24.77
N ASP A 179 -7.25 -3.03 -24.11
CA ASP A 179 -8.46 -3.85 -24.16
C ASP A 179 -9.20 -3.73 -22.83
N ILE A 180 -10.50 -3.47 -22.91
CA ILE A 180 -11.41 -3.44 -21.76
C ILE A 180 -12.18 -4.74 -21.74
N TRP A 181 -12.17 -5.39 -20.58
CA TRP A 181 -12.73 -6.71 -20.36
C TRP A 181 -13.79 -6.67 -19.27
N ASP A 182 -14.77 -7.56 -19.43
CA ASP A 182 -15.68 -7.94 -18.36
C ASP A 182 -15.21 -9.30 -17.84
N GLU A 183 -15.28 -9.53 -16.53
CA GLU A 183 -14.83 -10.80 -15.94
C GLU A 183 -15.56 -12.03 -16.45
N GLN A 184 -16.80 -11.85 -16.91
CA GLN A 184 -17.63 -12.96 -17.40
C GLN A 184 -17.35 -13.30 -18.88
N ARG A 185 -16.61 -12.45 -19.60
CA ARG A 185 -16.42 -12.56 -21.04
C ARG A 185 -14.99 -12.96 -21.37
N THR A 186 -14.85 -13.92 -22.28
CA THR A 186 -13.56 -14.34 -22.85
C THR A 186 -13.07 -13.44 -23.98
N ASN A 187 -13.92 -12.52 -24.46
CA ASN A 187 -13.59 -11.56 -25.51
C ASN A 187 -13.64 -10.14 -24.93
N PRO A 188 -12.77 -9.23 -25.40
CA PRO A 188 -12.77 -7.85 -24.94
C PRO A 188 -14.08 -7.16 -25.34
N ILE A 189 -14.61 -6.32 -24.46
CA ILE A 189 -15.78 -5.47 -24.74
C ILE A 189 -15.41 -4.42 -25.77
N CYS A 190 -14.25 -3.78 -25.56
CA CYS A 190 -13.77 -2.70 -26.37
C CYS A 190 -12.25 -2.80 -26.49
N SER A 191 -11.74 -2.52 -27.68
CA SER A 191 -10.31 -2.37 -27.96
C SER A 191 -10.08 -0.95 -28.41
N MET A 192 -9.09 -0.29 -27.81
CA MET A 192 -8.80 1.12 -28.01
C MET A 192 -7.35 1.26 -28.47
N THR A 193 -7.18 1.85 -29.63
CA THR A 193 -5.89 2.12 -30.25
C THR A 193 -5.78 3.62 -30.51
N TRP A 194 -4.72 4.24 -30.00
CA TRP A 194 -4.41 5.64 -30.33
C TRP A 194 -3.43 5.75 -31.50
N GLY A 195 -2.55 4.76 -31.67
CA GLY A 195 -1.52 4.70 -32.71
C GLY A 195 -0.85 3.33 -32.77
N PHE A 196 0.37 3.27 -33.30
CA PHE A 196 1.18 2.03 -33.40
C PHE A 196 2.06 1.77 -32.19
N ASP A 197 2.13 2.71 -31.24
CA ASP A 197 2.99 2.60 -30.08
C ASP A 197 2.44 1.62 -29.04
N SER A 198 3.34 0.86 -28.43
CA SER A 198 3.00 0.00 -27.31
C SER A 198 2.77 0.81 -26.05
N ILE A 199 1.69 0.49 -25.35
CA ILE A 199 1.33 1.12 -24.10
C ILE A 199 2.00 0.34 -22.97
N SER A 200 2.57 1.06 -21.99
CA SER A 200 3.35 0.43 -20.92
C SER A 200 2.51 0.09 -19.70
N SER A 201 1.59 0.96 -19.32
CA SER A 201 0.77 0.79 -18.13
C SER A 201 -0.57 1.51 -18.24
N VAL A 202 -1.55 0.96 -17.56
CA VAL A 202 -2.91 1.49 -17.44
C VAL A 202 -3.28 1.53 -15.97
N LYS A 203 -3.95 2.62 -15.54
CA LYS A 203 -4.47 2.76 -14.18
C LYS A 203 -5.84 3.45 -14.19
N PHE A 204 -6.81 2.85 -13.52
CA PHE A 204 -8.10 3.48 -13.27
C PHE A 204 -7.97 4.58 -12.21
N ASN A 205 -8.68 5.69 -12.43
CA ASN A 205 -8.74 6.76 -11.44
C ASN A 205 -9.59 6.30 -10.24
N PRO A 206 -9.07 6.39 -8.99
CA PRO A 206 -9.83 5.98 -7.81
C PRO A 206 -11.03 6.89 -7.51
N ILE A 207 -11.01 8.17 -7.95
CA ILE A 207 -12.05 9.16 -7.66
C ILE A 207 -13.14 9.11 -8.73
N GLU A 208 -12.77 9.39 -9.98
CA GLU A 208 -13.67 9.35 -11.12
C GLU A 208 -13.48 8.05 -11.89
N VAL A 209 -14.21 7.03 -11.45
CA VAL A 209 -13.93 5.64 -11.83
C VAL A 209 -14.14 5.35 -13.33
N ILE A 210 -14.91 6.21 -14.02
CA ILE A 210 -15.16 6.12 -15.47
C ILE A 210 -13.88 6.46 -16.28
N PHE A 211 -12.98 7.26 -15.72
CA PHE A 211 -11.72 7.62 -16.38
C PHE A 211 -10.59 6.68 -15.98
N PHE A 212 -9.78 6.29 -16.96
CA PHE A 212 -8.50 5.64 -16.73
C PHE A 212 -7.38 6.40 -17.42
N TYR A 213 -6.23 6.42 -16.78
CA TYR A 213 -5.01 6.98 -17.32
C TYR A 213 -4.25 5.89 -18.07
N VAL A 214 -3.74 6.28 -19.23
CA VAL A 214 -2.92 5.44 -20.11
C VAL A 214 -1.54 6.06 -20.18
N PHE A 215 -0.51 5.32 -19.76
CA PHE A 215 0.87 5.78 -19.90
C PHE A 215 1.51 5.13 -21.13
N LEU A 216 1.69 5.96 -22.15
CA LEU A 216 2.43 5.62 -23.36
C LEU A 216 3.92 5.80 -23.09
N VAL A 217 4.72 4.80 -23.45
CA VAL A 217 6.15 5.00 -23.66
C VAL A 217 6.31 5.29 -25.14
N ILE A 218 6.57 6.55 -25.46
CA ILE A 218 7.01 6.94 -26.80
C ILE A 218 8.49 6.61 -26.85
N SER A 219 8.84 5.53 -27.55
CA SER A 219 10.24 5.17 -27.85
C SER A 219 10.64 5.71 -29.20
#